data_AF-A0A2T7TW90-F1
#
_entry.id   AF-A0A2T7TW90-F1
#
_cell.length_a   1.000
_cell.length_b   1.000
_cell.length_c   1.000
_cell.angle_alpha   90.00
_cell.angle_beta   90.00
_cell.angle_gamma   90.00
#
_symmetry.space_group_name_H-M   'P 1'
#
loop_
_entity.id
_entity.type
_entity.pdbx_description
1 polymer ?
#
loop_
_entity_poly.entity_id
_entity_poly.type
_entity_poly.pdbx_seq_one_letter_code
_entity_poly.pdbx_strand_id
1 'polypeptide(L)'
;MAMQKQLWSLSALAVELNRDRRTVAKALDGISPDGLVAGNRAWHLQTALKALNLGDPAPAASRSGGSGMVENIKHRLANWKTIHDDKEPPALPIEVVAEVMDVRVSTVLAWLRAGCPYLKAGSWANGSGFKLHYAWIVEWSVMVAETVARSGDADLSRQLGFNGTRSE
;
A
#
# COMPACT_ATOMS: atom_id res chain seq x y z
N MET A 1 15.89 -19.31 -19.20
CA MET A 1 14.78 -20.16 -19.72
C MET A 1 13.52 -19.33 -19.64
N ALA A 2 12.89 -19.03 -20.79
CA ALA A 2 11.65 -18.26 -20.83
C ALA A 2 10.52 -19.12 -20.24
N MET A 3 10.07 -18.80 -19.03
CA MET A 3 8.84 -19.39 -18.49
C MET A 3 7.69 -18.98 -19.41
N GLN A 4 7.18 -19.91 -20.20
CA GLN A 4 5.93 -19.70 -20.93
C GLN A 4 4.86 -19.25 -19.94
N LYS A 5 4.11 -18.21 -20.30
CA LYS A 5 2.99 -17.70 -19.49
C LYS A 5 1.88 -18.75 -19.46
N GLN A 6 2.03 -19.73 -18.60
CA GLN A 6 1.06 -20.79 -18.38
C GLN A 6 -0.09 -20.23 -17.53
N LEU A 7 -1.32 -20.50 -17.95
CA LEU A 7 -2.52 -20.16 -17.21
C LEU A 7 -2.83 -21.26 -16.20
N TRP A 8 -3.06 -20.86 -14.96
CA TRP A 8 -3.36 -21.77 -13.86
C TRP A 8 -4.75 -21.50 -13.33
N SER A 9 -5.52 -22.58 -13.13
CA SER A 9 -6.79 -22.49 -12.41
C SER A 9 -6.52 -22.18 -10.93
N LEU A 10 -7.53 -21.68 -10.22
CA LEU A 10 -7.45 -21.39 -8.78
C LEU A 10 -6.91 -22.59 -7.96
N SER A 11 -7.39 -23.80 -8.25
CA SER A 11 -6.95 -25.01 -7.54
C SER A 11 -5.50 -25.36 -7.87
N ALA A 12 -5.08 -25.18 -9.12
CA ALA A 12 -3.72 -25.44 -9.54
C ALA A 12 -2.75 -24.41 -8.94
N LEU A 13 -3.15 -23.14 -8.84
CA LEU A 13 -2.38 -22.10 -8.14
C LEU A 13 -2.21 -22.42 -6.65
N ALA A 14 -3.24 -22.91 -5.98
CA ALA A 14 -3.14 -23.27 -4.56
C ALA A 14 -2.09 -24.37 -4.32
N VAL A 15 -2.05 -25.37 -5.21
CA VAL A 15 -1.05 -26.45 -5.16
C VAL A 15 0.34 -25.92 -5.47
N GLU A 16 0.49 -25.19 -6.59
CA GLU A 16 1.79 -24.69 -7.07
C GLU A 16 2.43 -23.72 -6.07
N LEU A 17 1.62 -22.86 -5.44
CA LEU A 17 2.08 -21.87 -4.47
C LEU A 17 2.17 -22.44 -3.05
N ASN A 18 1.77 -23.70 -2.84
CA ASN A 18 1.65 -24.34 -1.53
C ASN A 18 0.87 -23.47 -0.52
N ARG A 19 -0.29 -22.96 -0.93
CA ARG A 19 -1.17 -22.09 -0.12
C ARG A 19 -2.59 -22.61 -0.07
N ASP A 20 -3.31 -22.23 0.99
CA ASP A 20 -4.72 -22.56 1.09
C ASP A 20 -5.52 -21.91 -0.06
N ARG A 21 -6.42 -22.70 -0.65
CA ARG A 21 -7.22 -22.28 -1.81
C ARG A 21 -8.09 -21.05 -1.50
N ARG A 22 -8.59 -20.89 -0.28
CA ARG A 22 -9.40 -19.72 0.10
C ARG A 22 -8.54 -18.46 0.20
N THR A 23 -7.30 -18.59 0.66
CA THR A 23 -6.33 -17.47 0.66
C THR A 23 -6.05 -17.00 -0.76
N VAL A 24 -5.77 -17.93 -1.67
CA VAL A 24 -5.55 -17.60 -3.09
C VAL A 24 -6.82 -17.02 -3.73
N ALA A 25 -8.00 -17.55 -3.40
CA ALA A 25 -9.27 -17.03 -3.90
C ALA A 25 -9.55 -15.61 -3.42
N LYS A 26 -9.29 -15.32 -2.15
CA LYS A 26 -9.46 -14.00 -1.54
C LYS A 26 -8.48 -12.99 -2.14
N ALA A 27 -7.23 -13.39 -2.35
CA ALA A 27 -6.22 -12.53 -2.97
C ALA A 27 -6.58 -12.18 -4.42
N LEU A 28 -7.20 -13.11 -5.15
CA LEU A 28 -7.66 -12.92 -6.53
C LEU A 28 -9.06 -12.28 -6.61
N ASP A 29 -9.69 -11.97 -5.48
CA ASP A 29 -11.01 -11.35 -5.48
C ASP A 29 -10.93 -9.93 -6.05
N GLY A 30 -11.78 -9.64 -7.04
CA GLY A 30 -11.73 -8.39 -7.81
C GLY A 30 -10.63 -8.31 -8.89
N ILE A 31 -9.78 -9.34 -9.06
CA ILE A 31 -8.75 -9.37 -10.11
C ILE A 31 -9.28 -10.12 -11.34
N SER A 32 -9.35 -9.41 -12.48
CA SER A 32 -9.76 -10.01 -13.75
C SER A 32 -8.90 -11.22 -14.11
N PRO A 33 -9.50 -12.34 -14.55
CA PRO A 33 -8.76 -13.51 -15.00
C PRO A 33 -7.96 -13.20 -16.27
N ASP A 34 -6.75 -13.74 -16.34
CA ASP A 34 -5.89 -13.64 -17.53
C ASP A 34 -6.39 -14.54 -18.67
N GLY A 35 -7.26 -15.50 -18.37
CA GLY A 35 -7.92 -16.35 -19.35
C GLY A 35 -8.81 -17.41 -18.72
N LEU A 36 -9.17 -18.41 -19.53
CA LEU A 36 -9.96 -19.56 -19.10
C LEU A 36 -9.17 -20.85 -19.32
N VAL A 37 -9.22 -21.75 -18.35
CA VAL A 37 -8.70 -23.13 -18.47
C VAL A 37 -9.87 -24.08 -18.18
N ALA A 38 -10.20 -24.93 -19.15
CA ALA A 38 -11.33 -25.87 -19.06
C ALA A 38 -12.64 -25.18 -18.61
N GLY A 39 -12.93 -24.00 -19.16
CA GLY A 39 -14.12 -23.20 -18.84
C GLY A 39 -14.09 -22.45 -17.49
N ASN A 40 -13.01 -22.61 -16.71
CA ASN A 40 -12.86 -21.95 -15.41
C ASN A 40 -11.91 -20.76 -15.49
N ARG A 41 -12.14 -19.74 -14.66
CA ARG A 41 -11.26 -18.58 -14.51
C ARG A 41 -9.84 -19.02 -14.15
N ALA A 42 -8.86 -18.47 -14.88
CA ALA A 42 -7.46 -18.78 -14.71
C ALA A 42 -6.59 -17.51 -14.74
N TRP A 43 -5.48 -17.57 -14.03
CA TRP A 43 -4.52 -16.47 -13.89
C TRP A 43 -3.12 -16.98 -14.16
N HIS A 44 -2.23 -16.09 -14.59
CA HIS A 44 -0.80 -16.38 -14.61
C HIS A 44 -0.26 -16.45 -13.19
N LEU A 45 0.80 -17.24 -13.00
CA LEU A 45 1.48 -17.36 -11.71
C LEU A 45 1.96 -15.99 -11.18
N GLN A 46 2.44 -15.12 -12.07
CA GLN A 46 2.87 -13.76 -11.70
C GLN A 46 1.72 -12.89 -11.20
N THR A 47 0.53 -13.00 -11.82
CA THR A 47 -0.69 -12.29 -11.38
C THR A 47 -1.09 -12.77 -9.98
N ALA A 48 -1.06 -14.08 -9.75
CA ALA A 48 -1.37 -14.68 -8.45
C ALA A 48 -0.36 -14.29 -7.35
N LEU A 49 0.93 -14.28 -7.65
CA LEU A 49 1.97 -13.83 -6.71
C LEU A 49 1.82 -12.34 -6.37
N LYS A 50 1.54 -11.50 -7.36
CA LYS A 50 1.28 -10.07 -7.13
C LYS A 50 0.05 -9.87 -6.26
N ALA A 51 -1.02 -10.60 -6.54
CA ALA A 51 -2.26 -10.57 -5.77
C ALA A 51 -2.05 -11.02 -4.31
N LEU A 52 -1.27 -12.07 -4.09
CA LEU A 52 -0.96 -12.57 -2.76
C LEU A 52 -0.06 -11.61 -1.97
N ASN A 53 0.91 -10.96 -2.61
CA ASN A 53 1.73 -9.94 -1.95
C ASN A 53 0.94 -8.67 -1.61
N LEU A 54 -0.13 -8.37 -2.36
CA LEU A 54 -1.06 -7.27 -2.08
C LEU A 54 -2.12 -7.66 -1.03
N GLY A 55 -2.47 -8.94 -0.95
CA GLY A 55 -3.55 -9.48 -0.14
C GLY A 55 -3.10 -10.20 1.13
N ASP A 56 -1.80 -10.38 1.36
CA ASP A 56 -1.26 -10.80 2.64
C ASP A 56 -1.64 -9.70 3.65
N PRO A 57 -2.54 -9.98 4.61
CA PRO A 57 -2.64 -9.10 5.75
C PRO A 57 -1.26 -9.12 6.38
N ALA A 58 -0.64 -7.95 6.52
CA ALA A 58 0.48 -7.79 7.42
C ALA A 58 0.17 -8.61 8.68
N PRO A 59 1.11 -9.46 9.15
CA PRO A 59 0.84 -10.35 10.27
C PRO A 59 0.22 -9.51 11.37
N ALA A 60 -0.92 -9.96 11.90
CA ALA A 60 -1.72 -9.25 12.89
C ALA A 60 -0.86 -8.84 14.09
N ALA A 61 -0.20 -7.71 13.98
CA ALA A 61 0.66 -7.10 14.96
C ALA A 61 -0.02 -5.79 15.35
N SER A 62 -0.73 -5.90 16.47
CA SER A 62 -1.17 -4.83 17.36
C SER A 62 -1.89 -3.63 16.75
N ARG A 63 -3.20 -3.60 17.01
CA ARG A 63 -3.85 -2.39 17.49
C ARG A 63 -3.09 -1.89 18.74
N SER A 64 -2.10 -1.03 18.55
CA SER A 64 -1.52 -0.18 19.60
C SER A 64 -0.98 1.06 18.95
N GLY A 65 -1.41 2.23 19.42
CA GLY A 65 -0.86 3.51 19.02
C GLY A 65 0.65 3.51 19.24
N GLY A 66 1.40 3.50 18.14
CA GLY A 66 2.84 3.23 18.17
C GLY A 66 3.35 2.53 16.93
N SER A 67 3.42 3.27 15.83
CA SER A 67 4.39 3.12 14.73
C SER A 67 4.17 2.09 13.61
N GLY A 68 3.05 2.22 12.90
CA GLY A 68 2.96 1.74 11.51
C GLY A 68 4.07 2.31 10.60
N MET A 69 4.58 3.51 10.93
CA MET A 69 5.70 4.14 10.22
C MET A 69 7.03 3.38 10.42
N VAL A 70 7.36 2.95 11.62
CA VAL A 70 8.61 2.20 11.87
C VAL A 70 8.57 0.85 11.18
N GLU A 71 7.45 0.12 11.26
CA GLU A 71 7.30 -1.13 10.52
C GLU A 71 7.36 -0.92 9.01
N ASN A 72 6.82 0.20 8.51
CA ASN A 72 6.99 0.57 7.11
C ASN A 72 8.45 0.83 6.73
N ILE A 73 9.18 1.59 7.54
CA ILE A 73 10.61 1.86 7.31
C ILE A 73 11.41 0.56 7.33
N LYS A 74 11.14 -0.34 8.27
CA LYS A 74 11.78 -1.68 8.32
C LYS A 74 11.50 -2.47 7.04
N HIS A 75 10.25 -2.49 6.57
CA HIS A 75 9.90 -3.16 5.32
C HIS A 75 10.62 -2.55 4.11
N ARG A 76 10.73 -1.21 4.05
CA ARG A 76 11.48 -0.52 2.98
C ARG A 76 12.96 -0.86 2.99
N LEU A 77 13.58 -0.91 4.17
CA LEU A 77 14.97 -1.32 4.32
C LEU A 77 15.20 -2.76 3.86
N ALA A 78 14.28 -3.68 4.20
CA ALA A 78 14.37 -5.08 3.79
C ALA A 78 14.16 -5.28 2.27
N ASN A 79 13.32 -4.45 1.64
CA ASN A 79 12.88 -4.61 0.25
C ASN A 79 13.35 -3.49 -0.70
N TRP A 80 14.43 -2.77 -0.34
CA TRP A 80 14.84 -1.56 -1.04
C TRP A 80 15.11 -1.77 -2.53
N LYS A 81 15.68 -2.91 -2.93
CA LYS A 81 15.94 -3.22 -4.36
C LYS A 81 14.65 -3.29 -5.15
N THR A 82 13.64 -3.99 -4.64
CA THR A 82 12.32 -4.09 -5.28
C THR A 82 11.63 -2.72 -5.39
N ILE A 83 11.85 -1.83 -4.42
CA ILE A 83 11.30 -0.47 -4.44
C ILE A 83 11.97 0.41 -5.50
N HIS A 84 13.24 0.17 -5.81
CA HIS A 84 14.03 0.99 -6.73
C HIS A 84 14.23 0.38 -8.14
N ASP A 85 13.96 -0.92 -8.32
CA ASP A 85 14.07 -1.62 -9.62
C ASP A 85 12.81 -1.48 -10.50
N ASP A 86 11.67 -1.09 -9.92
CA ASP A 86 10.46 -0.80 -10.68
C ASP A 86 10.66 0.50 -11.49
N LYS A 87 10.81 0.35 -12.82
CA LYS A 87 11.04 1.45 -13.77
C LYS A 87 9.95 2.53 -13.74
N GLU A 88 8.78 2.23 -13.20
CA GLU A 88 7.76 3.21 -12.86
C GLU A 88 7.05 2.76 -11.58
N PRO A 89 7.37 3.38 -10.43
CA PRO A 89 6.71 3.09 -9.17
C PRO A 89 5.20 3.35 -9.26
N PRO A 90 4.35 2.51 -8.63
CA PRO A 90 2.92 2.54 -8.84
C PRO A 90 2.30 3.86 -8.33
N ALA A 91 1.55 4.51 -9.21
CA ALA A 91 0.77 5.70 -8.90
C ALA A 91 -0.49 5.31 -8.11
N LEU A 92 -0.51 5.61 -6.81
CA LEU A 92 -1.58 5.23 -5.90
C LEU A 92 -2.68 6.31 -5.84
N PRO A 93 -3.97 5.92 -5.86
CA PRO A 93 -5.07 6.81 -5.46
C PRO A 93 -4.95 7.26 -3.99
N ILE A 94 -5.55 8.39 -3.65
CA ILE A 94 -5.51 8.93 -2.28
C ILE A 94 -6.15 7.99 -1.26
N GLU A 95 -7.16 7.23 -1.67
CA GLU A 95 -7.88 6.28 -0.83
C GLU A 95 -6.98 5.11 -0.43
N VAL A 96 -6.18 4.61 -1.37
CA VAL A 96 -5.21 3.53 -1.13
C VAL A 96 -4.08 4.01 -0.22
N VAL A 97 -3.64 5.27 -0.39
CA VAL A 97 -2.63 5.85 0.51
C VAL A 97 -3.18 5.99 1.93
N ALA A 98 -4.40 6.49 2.07
CA ALA A 98 -5.05 6.63 3.37
C ALA A 98 -5.14 5.28 4.10
N GLU A 99 -5.54 4.23 3.38
CA GLU A 99 -5.58 2.86 3.89
C GLU A 99 -4.20 2.35 4.31
N VAL A 100 -3.20 2.42 3.44
CA VAL A 100 -1.84 1.92 3.71
C VAL A 100 -1.17 2.65 4.88
N MET A 101 -1.46 3.94 5.02
CA MET A 101 -0.90 4.78 6.08
C MET A 101 -1.74 4.76 7.36
N ASP A 102 -2.87 4.05 7.38
CA ASP A 102 -3.84 4.00 8.48
C ASP A 102 -4.30 5.39 8.95
N VAL A 103 -4.66 6.24 7.98
CA VAL A 103 -5.18 7.59 8.22
C VAL A 103 -6.44 7.84 7.40
N ARG A 104 -7.12 8.96 7.67
CA ARG A 104 -8.29 9.37 6.87
C ARG A 104 -7.85 10.02 5.56
N VAL A 105 -8.67 9.92 4.52
CA VAL A 105 -8.47 10.67 3.25
C VAL A 105 -8.34 12.17 3.50
N SER A 106 -9.10 12.72 4.46
CA SER A 106 -8.99 14.13 4.86
C SER A 106 -7.62 14.50 5.45
N THR A 107 -6.95 13.56 6.12
CA THR A 107 -5.58 13.72 6.62
C THR A 107 -4.59 13.75 5.45
N VAL A 108 -4.73 12.84 4.48
CA VAL A 108 -3.89 12.87 3.26
C VAL A 108 -4.12 14.15 2.44
N LEU A 109 -5.35 14.64 2.38
CA LEU A 109 -5.65 15.95 1.79
C LEU A 109 -4.97 17.11 2.55
N ALA A 110 -4.90 17.04 3.88
CA ALA A 110 -4.15 18.01 4.66
C ALA A 110 -2.65 17.95 4.33
N TRP A 111 -2.08 16.75 4.15
CA TRP A 111 -0.70 16.59 3.69
C TRP A 111 -0.46 17.23 2.34
N LEU A 112 -1.37 17.04 1.37
CA LEU A 112 -1.28 17.65 0.05
C LEU A 112 -1.33 19.19 0.12
N ARG A 113 -2.19 19.75 0.98
CA ARG A 113 -2.25 21.19 1.23
C ARG A 113 -0.98 21.72 1.92
N ALA A 114 -0.35 20.89 2.73
CA ALA A 114 0.92 21.16 3.40
C ALA A 114 2.16 20.86 2.52
N GLY A 115 1.97 20.59 1.22
CA GLY A 115 3.06 20.46 0.26
C GLY A 115 3.57 19.03 0.05
N CYS A 116 2.82 18.00 0.46
CA CYS A 116 3.14 16.62 0.09
C CYS A 116 3.14 16.47 -1.45
N PRO A 117 4.21 15.92 -2.06
CA PRO A 117 4.27 15.76 -3.51
C PRO A 117 3.21 14.80 -4.06
N TYR A 118 2.77 15.07 -5.30
CA TYR A 118 1.84 14.22 -6.05
C TYR A 118 2.25 14.14 -7.52
N LEU A 119 1.89 13.02 -8.17
CA LEU A 119 2.12 12.78 -9.60
C LEU A 119 1.07 13.46 -10.48
N LYS A 120 -0.18 13.44 -10.04
CA LYS A 120 -1.31 14.07 -10.74
C LYS A 120 -2.23 14.74 -9.74
N ALA A 121 -2.55 16.00 -10.03
CA ALA A 121 -3.53 16.75 -9.26
C ALA A 121 -4.93 16.16 -9.43
N GLY A 122 -5.68 16.13 -8.33
CA GLY A 122 -7.09 15.78 -8.30
C GLY A 122 -7.95 16.91 -7.75
N SER A 123 -9.13 16.55 -7.25
CA SER A 123 -10.07 17.45 -6.60
C SER A 123 -9.60 17.79 -5.19
N TRP A 124 -9.38 19.08 -4.92
CA TRP A 124 -9.04 19.57 -3.58
C TRP A 124 -10.20 19.52 -2.58
N ALA A 125 -11.42 19.34 -3.06
CA ALA A 125 -12.61 19.25 -2.21
C ALA A 125 -12.70 17.89 -1.51
N ASN A 126 -12.37 16.79 -2.21
CA ASN A 126 -12.61 15.43 -1.73
C ASN A 126 -11.47 14.44 -2.03
N GLY A 127 -10.40 14.86 -2.68
CA GLY A 127 -9.23 14.03 -2.97
C GLY A 127 -9.34 13.19 -4.24
N SER A 128 -10.52 13.14 -4.89
CA SER A 128 -10.72 12.26 -6.04
C SER A 128 -9.79 12.62 -7.20
N GLY A 129 -9.23 11.62 -7.86
CA GLY A 129 -8.36 11.80 -9.03
C GLY A 129 -6.90 12.16 -8.71
N PHE A 130 -6.54 12.38 -7.44
CA PHE A 130 -5.13 12.51 -7.06
C PHE A 130 -4.39 11.20 -7.32
N LYS A 131 -3.16 11.32 -7.83
CA LYS A 131 -2.22 10.21 -7.95
C LYS A 131 -0.96 10.54 -7.20
N LEU A 132 -0.56 9.62 -6.33
CA LEU A 132 0.51 9.81 -5.37
C LEU A 132 1.57 8.74 -5.56
N HIS A 133 2.80 9.14 -5.30
CA HIS A 133 3.90 8.21 -5.26
C HIS A 133 4.18 7.81 -3.81
N TYR A 134 4.15 6.51 -3.53
CA TYR A 134 4.28 6.01 -2.16
C TYR A 134 5.56 6.48 -1.45
N ALA A 135 6.73 6.40 -2.11
CA ALA A 135 7.99 6.87 -1.53
C ALA A 135 7.97 8.35 -1.12
N TRP A 136 7.42 9.24 -1.96
CA TRP A 136 7.35 10.67 -1.64
C TRP A 136 6.50 10.94 -0.40
N ILE A 137 5.41 10.20 -0.23
CA ILE A 137 4.55 10.32 0.96
C ILE A 137 5.31 9.91 2.22
N VAL A 138 6.03 8.78 2.18
CA VAL A 138 6.82 8.30 3.32
C VAL A 138 7.93 9.29 3.66
N GLU A 139 8.70 9.74 2.66
CA GLU A 139 9.80 10.69 2.85
C GLU A 139 9.30 12.03 3.41
N TRP A 140 8.23 12.58 2.82
CA TRP A 140 7.61 13.81 3.27
C TRP A 140 7.06 13.67 4.69
N SER A 141 6.36 12.58 4.99
CA SER A 141 5.75 12.37 6.31
C SER A 141 6.80 12.22 7.41
N VAL A 142 7.92 11.55 7.16
CA VAL A 142 9.04 11.46 8.11
C VAL A 142 9.64 12.84 8.38
N MET A 143 9.90 13.62 7.33
CA MET A 143 10.46 14.98 7.45
C MET A 143 9.52 15.91 8.24
N VAL A 144 8.23 15.89 7.92
CA VAL A 144 7.24 16.77 8.55
C VAL A 144 6.94 16.33 9.97
N ALA A 145 6.81 15.02 10.24
CA ALA A 145 6.60 14.51 11.59
C ALA A 145 7.73 14.95 12.54
N GLU A 146 9.00 14.86 12.12
CA GLU A 146 10.14 15.33 12.92
C GLU A 146 10.09 16.84 13.16
N THR A 147 9.76 17.62 12.12
CA THR A 147 9.67 19.08 12.20
C THR A 147 8.57 19.51 13.19
N VAL A 148 7.40 18.88 13.10
CA VAL A 148 6.26 19.12 13.98
C VAL A 148 6.55 18.67 15.41
N ALA A 149 7.21 17.53 15.60
CA ALA A 149 7.61 17.06 16.91
C ALA A 149 8.57 18.05 17.60
N ARG A 150 9.50 18.65 16.84
CA ARG A 150 10.44 19.65 17.35
C ARG A 150 9.80 21.02 17.61
N SER A 151 8.79 21.42 16.84
CA SER A 151 8.14 22.71 17.05
C SER A 151 7.27 22.73 18.31
N GLY A 152 6.80 21.56 18.76
CA GLY A 152 5.84 21.47 19.86
C GLY A 152 4.44 21.97 19.50
N ASP A 153 4.17 22.23 18.22
CA ASP A 153 2.89 22.74 17.75
C ASP A 153 1.85 21.60 17.71
N ALA A 154 1.11 21.47 18.81
CA ALA A 154 0.09 20.45 18.98
C ALA A 154 -1.09 20.61 18.01
N ASP A 155 -1.37 21.82 17.53
CA ASP A 155 -2.45 22.04 16.57
C ASP A 155 -2.05 21.55 15.18
N LEU A 156 -0.85 21.92 14.73
CA LEU A 156 -0.28 21.44 13.47
C LEU A 156 -0.14 19.90 13.48
N SER A 157 0.32 19.33 14.59
CA SER A 157 0.41 17.88 14.78
C SER A 157 -0.95 17.18 14.67
N ARG A 158 -2.01 17.79 15.23
CA ARG A 158 -3.38 17.27 15.12
C ARG A 158 -3.91 17.36 13.70
N GLN A 159 -3.71 18.50 13.03
CA GLN A 159 -4.18 18.72 11.65
C GLN A 159 -3.54 17.74 10.67
N LEU A 160 -2.25 17.43 10.86
CA LEU A 160 -1.50 16.51 10.03
C LEU A 160 -1.57 15.04 10.50
N GLY A 161 -2.22 14.76 11.63
CA GLY A 161 -2.42 13.40 12.12
C GLY A 161 -1.15 12.72 12.66
N PHE A 162 -0.17 13.49 13.14
CA PHE A 162 1.08 12.96 13.72
C PHE A 162 1.04 12.80 15.24
N ASN A 163 -0.12 13.03 15.87
CA ASN A 163 -0.28 12.85 17.30
C ASN A 163 -0.04 11.38 17.69
N GLY A 164 1.11 11.10 18.28
CA GLY A 164 1.29 9.90 19.09
C GLY A 164 0.30 9.96 20.24
N THR A 165 -0.46 8.88 20.44
CA THR A 165 -1.14 8.63 21.71
C THR A 165 -0.07 8.51 22.79
N ARG A 166 0.37 9.62 23.38
CA ARG A 166 0.93 9.59 24.72
C ARG A 166 -0.25 9.30 25.64
N SER A 167 -0.44 8.02 25.95
CA SER A 167 -1.19 7.66 27.16
C SER A 167 -0.38 8.23 28.32
N GLU A 168 -1.05 9.07 29.09
CA GLU A 168 -0.72 9.30 30.50
C GLU A 168 -0.67 7.98 31.27
#